data_AF-A0A166CRD4-F1
#
_entry.id   AF-A0A166CRD4-F1
#
_cell.length_a   1.000
_cell.length_b   1.000
_cell.length_c   1.000
_cell.angle_alpha   90.00
_cell.angle_beta   90.00
_cell.angle_gamma   90.00
#
_symmetry.space_group_name_H-M   'P 1'
#
loop_
_entity.id
_entity.type
_entity.pdbx_description
1 polymer ?
#
loop_
_entity_poly.entity_id
_entity_poly.type
_entity_poly.pdbx_seq_one_letter_code
_entity_poly.pdbx_strand_id
1 'polypeptide(L)'
;MKIIMIEKEELIAIFLNIAEQEMENGIIPEIVKEDGCISYSFKEMHFIFINNVTLSFNKLIIDEDNVRFYIDDLAVSAIAIDNVDIIAN
;
A
#
# COMPACT_ATOMS: atom_id res chain seq x y z
N MET A 1 -20.14 7.21 13.76
CA MET A 1 -19.07 6.95 12.77
C MET A 1 -19.27 5.55 12.23
N LYS A 2 -19.44 5.37 10.92
CA LYS A 2 -19.58 4.04 10.30
C LYS A 2 -18.18 3.60 9.88
N ILE A 3 -17.66 2.54 10.48
CA ILE A 3 -16.40 1.94 10.05
C ILE A 3 -16.68 1.24 8.71
N ILE A 4 -15.96 1.62 7.67
CA ILE A 4 -15.97 0.91 6.39
C ILE A 4 -14.89 -0.17 6.50
N MET A 5 -15.29 -1.44 6.50
CA MET A 5 -14.33 -2.53 6.39
C MET A 5 -13.89 -2.59 4.92
N ILE A 6 -12.58 -2.56 4.67
CA ILE A 6 -12.02 -2.78 3.33
C ILE A 6 -11.55 -4.23 3.27
N GLU A 7 -12.05 -4.96 2.28
CA GLU A 7 -11.69 -6.36 2.07
C GLU A 7 -10.31 -6.48 1.41
N LYS A 8 -9.70 -7.66 1.51
CA LYS A 8 -8.36 -7.93 0.96
C LYS A 8 -8.30 -7.63 -0.54
N GLU A 9 -9.31 -8.04 -1.29
CA GLU A 9 -9.38 -7.91 -2.75
C GLU A 9 -9.46 -6.44 -3.17
N GLU A 10 -10.16 -5.61 -2.39
CA GLU A 10 -10.24 -4.17 -2.63
C GLU A 10 -8.89 -3.49 -2.38
N LEU A 11 -8.19 -3.88 -1.32
CA LEU A 11 -6.82 -3.44 -1.06
C LEU A 11 -5.89 -3.81 -2.22
N ILE A 12 -5.92 -5.06 -2.67
CA ILE A 12 -5.11 -5.52 -3.82
C ILE A 12 -5.42 -4.68 -5.07
N ALA A 13 -6.69 -4.42 -5.37
CA ALA A 13 -7.08 -3.62 -6.52
C ALA A 13 -6.52 -2.18 -6.45
N ILE A 14 -6.53 -1.55 -5.27
CA ILE A 14 -5.91 -0.24 -5.07
C ILE A 14 -4.41 -0.29 -5.37
N PHE A 15 -3.71 -1.30 -4.86
CA PHE A 15 -2.26 -1.42 -5.08
C PHE A 15 -1.88 -1.71 -6.54
N LEU A 16 -2.66 -2.55 -7.22
CA LEU A 16 -2.43 -2.84 -8.63
C LEU A 16 -2.64 -1.59 -9.49
N ASN A 17 -3.62 -0.75 -9.17
CA ASN A 17 -3.82 0.54 -9.83
C ASN A 17 -2.62 1.48 -9.65
N ILE A 18 -2.00 1.52 -8.46
CA ILE A 18 -0.77 2.30 -8.23
C ILE A 18 0.37 1.79 -9.12
N ALA A 19 0.56 0.48 -9.22
CA ALA A 19 1.57 -0.11 -10.09
C ALA A 19 1.31 0.20 -11.58
N GLU A 20 0.05 0.14 -12.02
CA GLU A 20 -0.35 0.52 -13.37
C GLU A 20 -0.03 2.00 -13.67
N GLN A 21 -0.31 2.90 -12.73
CA GLN A 21 0.00 4.32 -12.87
C GLN A 21 1.50 4.60 -12.94
N GLU A 22 2.33 3.93 -12.14
CA GLU A 22 3.79 4.06 -12.26
C GLU A 22 4.26 3.67 -13.67
N MET A 23 3.78 2.52 -14.17
CA MET A 23 4.14 2.02 -15.50
C MET A 23 3.70 2.98 -16.61
N GLU A 24 2.51 3.57 -16.51
CA GLU A 24 2.01 4.61 -17.43
C GLU A 24 2.90 5.87 -17.43
N ASN A 25 3.48 6.21 -16.28
CA ASN A 25 4.43 7.31 -16.13
C ASN A 25 5.88 6.95 -16.50
N GLY A 26 6.12 5.72 -16.98
CA GLY A 26 7.45 5.24 -17.36
C GLY A 26 8.33 4.81 -16.19
N ILE A 27 7.77 4.71 -14.98
CA ILE A 27 8.42 4.17 -13.79
C ILE A 27 8.04 2.70 -13.70
N ILE A 28 9.01 1.81 -13.91
CA ILE A 28 8.73 0.37 -13.88
C ILE A 28 9.08 -0.17 -12.49
N PRO A 29 8.10 -0.63 -11.69
CA PRO A 29 8.37 -1.32 -10.44
C PRO A 29 9.04 -2.67 -10.72
N GLU A 30 9.87 -3.13 -9.79
CA GLU A 30 10.42 -4.48 -9.83
C GLU A 30 9.36 -5.47 -9.34
N ILE A 31 9.08 -6.49 -10.15
CA ILE A 31 8.06 -7.50 -9.86
C ILE A 31 8.71 -8.87 -9.79
N VAL A 32 8.64 -9.50 -8.61
CA VAL A 32 9.17 -10.84 -8.35
C VAL A 32 8.02 -11.79 -8.01
N LYS A 33 8.02 -12.99 -8.60
CA LYS A 33 7.00 -14.03 -8.37
C LYS A 33 7.69 -15.31 -7.90
N GLU A 34 7.44 -15.72 -6.66
CA GLU A 34 8.03 -16.91 -6.05
C GLU A 34 6.97 -17.60 -5.20
N ASP A 35 6.83 -18.93 -5.31
CA ASP A 35 6.05 -19.78 -4.40
C ASP A 35 4.64 -19.24 -4.02
N GLY A 36 3.85 -18.83 -5.01
CA GLY A 36 2.47 -18.32 -4.77
C GLY A 36 2.41 -16.90 -4.20
N CYS A 37 3.56 -16.25 -4.09
CA CYS A 37 3.72 -14.90 -3.61
C CYS A 37 4.15 -13.96 -4.75
N ILE A 38 3.61 -12.74 -4.74
CA ILE A 38 4.00 -11.67 -5.67
C ILE A 38 4.53 -10.49 -4.86
N SER A 39 5.75 -10.07 -5.16
CA SER A 39 6.38 -8.88 -4.59
C SER A 39 6.45 -7.76 -5.62
N TYR A 40 6.02 -6.57 -5.24
CA TYR A 40 6.19 -5.33 -6.00
C TYR A 40 7.13 -4.42 -5.21
N SER A 41 8.22 -3.97 -5.82
CA SER A 41 9.11 -2.95 -5.27
C SER A 41 9.04 -1.71 -6.16
N PHE A 42 8.48 -0.64 -5.60
CA PHE A 42 8.29 0.65 -6.24
C PHE A 42 9.55 1.49 -6.08
N LYS A 43 9.83 2.36 -7.05
CA LYS A 43 10.98 3.28 -6.94
C LYS A 43 10.70 4.44 -5.99
N GLU A 44 9.43 4.83 -5.91
CA GLU A 44 8.98 5.94 -5.08
C GLU A 44 8.18 5.43 -3.87
N MET A 45 8.04 6.29 -2.86
CA MET A 45 7.19 6.01 -1.71
C MET A 45 5.76 6.41 -2.02
N HIS A 46 4.82 5.49 -1.85
CA HIS A 46 3.40 5.72 -2.02
C HIS A 46 2.71 5.94 -0.69
N PHE A 47 1.61 6.70 -0.74
CA PHE A 47 0.77 7.03 0.40
C PHE A 47 -0.68 6.72 0.07
N ILE A 48 -1.36 5.96 0.91
CA ILE A 48 -2.79 5.68 0.77
C ILE A 48 -3.49 6.09 2.07
N PHE A 49 -4.68 6.68 1.93
CA PHE A 49 -5.49 7.16 3.03
C PHE A 49 -6.76 6.31 3.13
N ILE A 50 -6.88 5.51 4.20
CA ILE A 50 -8.00 4.58 4.43
C ILE A 50 -8.53 4.80 5.84
N ASN A 51 -9.81 5.13 6.00
CA ASN A 51 -10.45 5.25 7.32
C ASN A 51 -9.66 6.09 8.35
N ASN A 52 -9.15 7.25 7.93
CA ASN A 52 -8.28 8.13 8.74
C ASN A 52 -6.91 7.54 9.11
N VAL A 53 -6.50 6.45 8.47
CA VAL A 53 -5.15 5.86 8.56
C VAL A 53 -4.38 6.19 7.30
N THR A 54 -3.16 6.69 7.47
CA THR A 54 -2.19 6.83 6.37
C THR A 54 -1.29 5.60 6.33
N LEU A 55 -1.24 4.94 5.18
CA LEU A 55 -0.31 3.86 4.89
C LEU A 55 0.78 4.39 3.95
N SER A 56 2.04 4.29 4.37
CA SER A 56 3.20 4.57 3.52
C SER A 56 3.96 3.28 3.21
N PHE A 57 4.35 3.10 1.95
CA PHE A 57 5.07 1.92 1.49
C PHE A 57 5.80 2.19 0.17
N ASN A 58 6.87 1.46 -0.09
CA ASN A 58 7.49 1.34 -1.42
C ASN A 58 7.71 -0.14 -1.79
N LYS A 59 7.23 -1.07 -0.97
CA LYS A 59 7.21 -2.49 -1.30
C LYS A 59 5.96 -3.17 -0.77
N LEU A 60 5.42 -4.07 -1.59
CA LEU A 60 4.19 -4.81 -1.34
C LEU A 60 4.43 -6.28 -1.58
N ILE A 61 3.98 -7.12 -0.65
CA ILE A 61 4.02 -8.57 -0.79
C ILE A 61 2.59 -9.11 -0.64
N ILE A 62 2.13 -9.84 -1.66
CA ILE A 62 0.80 -10.45 -1.70
C ILE A 62 0.96 -11.97 -1.77
N ASP A 63 0.31 -12.68 -0.87
CA ASP A 63 0.15 -14.14 -0.89
C ASP A 63 -1.33 -14.54 -0.68
N GLU A 64 -1.62 -15.85 -0.62
CA GLU A 64 -2.98 -16.39 -0.48
C GLU A 64 -3.71 -15.84 0.75
N ASP A 65 -2.99 -15.55 1.83
CA ASP A 65 -3.58 -15.18 3.12
C ASP A 65 -3.40 -13.70 3.44
N ASN A 66 -2.34 -13.06 2.93
CA ASN A 66 -1.88 -11.76 3.44
C ASN A 66 -1.59 -10.74 2.35
N VAL A 67 -1.70 -9.47 2.75
CA VAL A 67 -1.10 -8.32 2.06
C VAL A 67 -0.18 -7.64 3.06
N ARG A 68 1.10 -7.51 2.73
CA ARG A 68 2.14 -6.97 3.59
C ARG A 68 2.79 -5.75 2.95
N PHE A 69 2.98 -4.70 3.75
CA PHE A 69 3.55 -3.42 3.34
C PHE A 69 4.92 -3.20 3.97
N TYR A 70 5.81 -2.62 3.20
CA TYR A 70 7.19 -2.37 3.60
C TYR A 70 7.61 -0.96 3.20
N ILE A 71 8.45 -0.37 4.05
CA ILE A 71 9.26 0.79 3.70
C ILE A 71 10.68 0.26 3.61
N ASP A 72 11.23 0.30 2.41
CA ASP A 72 12.44 -0.38 1.98
C ASP A 72 12.34 -1.88 2.31
N ASP A 73 13.32 -2.41 3.05
CA ASP A 73 13.33 -3.81 3.50
C ASP A 73 12.81 -3.99 4.94
N LEU A 74 12.32 -2.92 5.57
CA LEU A 74 11.75 -2.98 6.91
C LEU A 74 10.25 -3.24 6.83
N ALA A 75 9.83 -4.34 7.46
CA ALA A 75 8.41 -4.61 7.69
C ALA A 75 7.86 -3.51 8.60
N VAL A 76 6.99 -2.67 8.06
CA VAL A 76 6.37 -1.60 8.85
C VAL A 76 5.09 -2.16 9.43
N SER A 77 5.04 -2.33 10.75
CA SER A 77 3.75 -2.44 11.44
C SER A 77 3.03 -1.11 11.25
N ALA A 78 1.96 -1.10 10.45
CA ALA A 78 1.20 0.10 10.15
C ALA A 78 0.78 0.81 11.45
N ILE A 79 1.22 2.06 11.62
CA ILE A 79 0.72 2.92 12.69
C ILE A 79 -0.50 3.64 12.11
N ALA A 80 -1.68 3.41 12.68
CA ALA A 80 -2.83 4.25 12.46
C ALA A 80 -2.55 5.63 13.04
N ILE A 81 -2.14 6.58 12.19
CA ILE A 81 -2.02 7.99 12.56
C ILE A 81 -3.34 8.66 12.20
N ASP A 82 -4.13 9.03 13.21
CA ASP A 82 -5.33 9.85 13.00
C ASP A 82 -4.97 11.11 12.20
N ASN A 83 -5.74 11.41 11.16
CA ASN A 83 -5.67 12.70 10.50
C ASN A 83 -5.95 13.79 11.56
N VAL A 84 -4.91 14.54 11.93
CA VAL A 84 -5.06 15.70 12.79
C VAL A 84 -5.69 16.79 11.92
N ASP A 85 -7.01 16.95 12.01
CA ASP A 85 -7.68 18.15 11.52
C ASP A 85 -7.02 19.35 12.22
N ILE A 86 -6.18 20.09 11.49
CA ILE A 86 -5.67 21.37 11.95
C ILE A 86 -6.86 22.31 11.92
N ILE A 87 -7.57 22.41 13.05
CA ILE A 87 -8.46 23.54 13.30
C ILE A 87 -7.55 24.75 13.43
N ALA A 88 -7.37 25.49 12.33
CA ALA A 88 -6.80 26.83 12.37
C ALA A 88 -7.78 27.71 13.16
N ASN A 89 -7.36 28.13 14.36
CA ASN A 89 -8.02 29.19 15.13
C ASN A 89 -7.83 30.55 14.46
#